data_AF-A0A5C5ADA8-F1
#
_entry.id   AF-A0A5C5ADA8-F1
#
_cell.length_a   1.000
_cell.length_b   1.000
_cell.length_c   1.000
_cell.angle_alpha   90.00
_cell.angle_beta   90.00
_cell.angle_gamma   90.00
#
_symmetry.space_group_name_H-M   'P 1'
#
loop_
_entity.id
_entity.type
_entity.pdbx_description
1 polymer ?
#
loop_
_entity_poly.entity_id
_entity_poly.type
_entity_poly.pdbx_seq_one_letter_code
_entity_poly.pdbx_strand_id
1 'polypeptide(L)'
;MQFTNTKFNGAVVDLTLLTEIMEKNHFVLAGQWDYERVTYDYKFEILNDVYYLRVQGLAVEGDIGSRHAEIKLLPPLLGKHYYPHGVEYGDGEIFPTNVLQKSEQLLQNVEKELKEFQIIE
;
A
#
# COMPACT_ATOMS: atom_id res chain seq x y z
N MET A 1 10.79 2.09 5.99
CA MET A 1 10.10 1.63 7.22
C MET A 1 8.95 0.69 6.87
N GLN A 2 8.83 -0.43 7.59
CA GLN A 2 7.72 -1.37 7.45
C GLN A 2 6.71 -1.19 8.59
N PHE A 3 5.41 -1.26 8.29
CA PHE A 3 4.35 -1.29 9.29
C PHE A 3 3.98 -2.74 9.61
N THR A 4 4.41 -3.25 10.77
CA THR A 4 4.18 -4.65 11.16
C THR A 4 2.85 -4.89 11.87
N ASN A 5 2.22 -3.82 12.40
CA ASN A 5 1.04 -3.93 13.26
C ASN A 5 -0.30 -3.78 12.50
N THR A 6 -0.26 -3.81 11.17
CA THR A 6 -1.47 -3.70 10.34
C THR A 6 -2.24 -5.01 10.30
N LYS A 7 -3.54 -4.96 10.57
CA LYS A 7 -4.40 -6.14 10.71
C LYS A 7 -4.71 -6.86 9.41
N PHE A 8 -4.54 -6.18 8.27
CA PHE A 8 -4.77 -6.77 6.95
C PHE A 8 -3.56 -7.50 6.36
N ASN A 9 -2.42 -7.53 7.05
CA ASN A 9 -1.27 -8.28 6.57
C ASN A 9 -1.62 -9.77 6.44
N GLY A 10 -1.44 -10.33 5.24
CA GLY A 10 -1.78 -11.71 4.91
C GLY A 10 -3.25 -11.95 4.55
N ALA A 11 -4.12 -10.93 4.65
CA ALA A 11 -5.50 -11.02 4.18
C ALA A 11 -5.55 -11.23 2.66
N VAL A 12 -6.55 -11.95 2.20
CA VAL A 12 -6.79 -12.23 0.77
C VAL A 12 -8.02 -11.46 0.32
N VAL A 13 -7.88 -10.69 -0.77
CA VAL A 13 -8.92 -9.78 -1.27
C VAL A 13 -8.97 -9.85 -2.78
N ASP A 14 -10.19 -9.87 -3.34
CA ASP A 14 -10.37 -9.67 -4.78
C ASP A 14 -9.73 -8.34 -5.24
N LEU A 15 -9.02 -8.40 -6.35
CA LEU A 15 -8.27 -7.27 -6.92
C LEU A 15 -9.16 -6.06 -7.23
N THR A 16 -10.38 -6.28 -7.73
CA THR A 16 -11.29 -5.17 -8.07
C THR A 16 -11.74 -4.46 -6.80
N LEU A 17 -12.19 -5.21 -5.80
CA LEU A 17 -12.57 -4.65 -4.50
C LEU A 17 -11.39 -3.94 -3.82
N LEU A 18 -10.20 -4.56 -3.84
CA LEU A 18 -8.99 -3.95 -3.29
C LEU A 18 -8.66 -2.63 -3.98
N THR A 19 -8.77 -2.59 -5.32
CA THR A 19 -8.55 -1.36 -6.10
C THR A 19 -9.53 -0.27 -5.69
N GLU A 20 -10.82 -0.59 -5.57
CA GLU A 20 -11.85 0.38 -5.15
C GLU A 20 -11.58 0.97 -3.76
N ILE A 21 -11.24 0.12 -2.78
CA ILE A 21 -10.88 0.55 -1.42
C ILE A 21 -9.66 1.47 -1.44
N MET A 22 -8.64 1.12 -2.23
CA MET A 22 -7.40 1.88 -2.34
C MET A 22 -7.63 3.25 -2.99
N GLU A 23 -8.35 3.31 -4.10
CA GLU A 23 -8.68 4.56 -4.80
C GLU A 23 -9.53 5.48 -3.93
N LYS A 24 -10.50 4.93 -3.18
CA LYS A 24 -11.30 5.68 -2.21
C LYS A 24 -10.46 6.30 -1.09
N ASN A 25 -9.35 5.66 -0.74
CA ASN A 25 -8.35 6.16 0.21
C ASN A 25 -7.21 6.97 -0.46
N HIS A 26 -7.39 7.35 -1.73
CA HIS A 26 -6.47 8.16 -2.53
C HIS A 26 -5.11 7.51 -2.82
N PHE A 27 -5.02 6.19 -2.72
CA PHE A 27 -3.88 5.47 -3.26
C PHE A 27 -4.02 5.34 -4.78
N VAL A 28 -2.90 5.36 -5.47
CA VAL A 28 -2.82 5.19 -6.92
C VAL A 28 -2.18 3.84 -7.23
N LEU A 29 -2.79 3.09 -8.16
CA LEU A 29 -2.20 1.88 -8.70
C LEU A 29 -0.87 2.20 -9.40
N ALA A 30 0.22 1.68 -8.85
CA ALA A 30 1.58 1.83 -9.33
C ALA A 30 2.12 0.49 -9.87
N GLY A 31 3.21 0.53 -10.63
CA GLY A 31 3.91 -0.70 -11.03
C GLY A 31 3.12 -1.62 -11.97
N GLN A 32 2.35 -1.06 -12.90
CA GLN A 32 1.44 -1.75 -13.84
C GLN A 32 2.07 -2.80 -14.79
N TRP A 33 3.37 -3.11 -14.64
CA TRP A 33 4.10 -4.09 -15.45
C TRP A 33 4.36 -5.40 -14.70
N ASP A 34 4.03 -5.47 -13.41
CA ASP A 34 4.22 -6.66 -12.58
C ASP A 34 2.96 -7.54 -12.61
N TYR A 35 3.09 -8.74 -13.21
CA TYR A 35 1.99 -9.69 -13.34
C TYR A 35 1.71 -10.47 -12.05
N GLU A 36 2.63 -10.44 -11.08
CA GLU A 36 2.51 -11.18 -9.82
C GLU A 36 2.18 -10.28 -8.64
N ARG A 37 2.50 -8.98 -8.74
CA ARG A 37 2.32 -8.02 -7.65
C ARG A 37 1.46 -6.85 -8.05
N VAL A 38 0.51 -6.53 -7.18
CA VAL A 38 -0.20 -5.26 -7.22
C VAL A 38 0.44 -4.29 -6.23
N THR A 39 0.62 -3.04 -6.64
CA THR A 39 1.23 -1.99 -5.81
C THR A 39 0.35 -0.75 -5.83
N TYR A 40 0.02 -0.23 -4.66
CA TYR A 40 -0.74 0.99 -4.48
C TYR A 40 0.09 1.98 -3.67
N ASP A 41 0.31 3.18 -4.21
CA ASP A 41 1.13 4.20 -3.57
C ASP A 41 0.28 5.44 -3.23
N TYR A 42 0.42 5.92 -2.00
CA TYR A 42 0.02 7.26 -1.59
C TYR A 42 1.26 8.14 -1.52
N LYS A 43 1.28 9.22 -2.29
CA LYS A 43 2.42 10.15 -2.38
C LYS A 43 2.29 11.28 -1.38
N PHE A 44 3.35 11.52 -0.61
CA PHE A 44 3.53 12.74 0.18
C PHE A 44 4.57 13.63 -0.50
N GLU A 45 4.25 14.91 -0.64
CA GLU A 45 5.21 15.94 -1.04
C GLU A 45 5.33 16.95 0.10
N ILE A 46 6.50 17.02 0.71
CA ILE A 46 6.78 17.95 1.81
C ILE A 46 8.02 18.75 1.46
N LEU A 47 7.82 20.03 1.17
CA LEU A 47 8.88 20.93 0.72
C LEU A 47 9.60 20.34 -0.51
N ASN A 48 10.81 19.80 -0.32
CA ASN A 48 11.63 19.22 -1.38
C ASN A 48 11.75 17.69 -1.29
N ASP A 49 11.14 17.06 -0.28
CA ASP A 49 11.17 15.61 -0.10
C ASP A 49 9.87 14.97 -0.59
N VAL A 50 10.01 13.78 -1.17
CA VAL A 50 8.91 12.94 -1.61
C VAL A 50 8.93 11.63 -0.84
N TYR A 51 7.77 11.20 -0.34
CA TYR A 51 7.60 9.93 0.35
C TYR A 51 6.46 9.14 -0.29
N TYR A 52 6.53 7.83 -0.18
CA TYR A 52 5.50 6.93 -0.68
C TYR A 52 5.10 5.95 0.42
N LEU A 53 3.84 6.02 0.84
CA LEU A 53 3.21 4.92 1.58
C LEU A 53 2.69 3.92 0.56
N ARG A 54 3.24 2.72 0.62
CA ARG A 54 2.98 1.61 -0.29
C ARG A 54 2.17 0.53 0.42
N VAL A 55 1.05 0.16 -0.17
CA VAL A 55 0.38 -1.10 0.11
C VAL A 55 0.50 -2.00 -1.11
N GLN A 56 0.94 -3.23 -0.89
CA GLN A 56 1.22 -4.16 -1.97
C GLN A 56 0.72 -5.55 -1.61
N GLY A 57 0.48 -6.37 -2.63
CA GLY A 57 0.06 -7.75 -2.46
C GLY A 57 0.47 -8.62 -3.63
N LEU A 58 0.47 -9.93 -3.41
CA LEU A 58 0.79 -10.94 -4.41
C LEU A 58 -0.47 -11.63 -4.88
N ALA A 59 -0.61 -11.84 -6.19
CA ALA A 59 -1.66 -12.69 -6.73
C ALA A 59 -1.42 -14.14 -6.27
N VAL A 60 -2.38 -14.69 -5.52
CA VAL A 60 -2.36 -16.10 -5.09
C VAL A 60 -3.25 -16.97 -5.98
N GLU A 61 -4.24 -16.36 -6.63
CA GLU A 61 -5.06 -16.96 -7.67
C GLU A 61 -5.37 -15.92 -8.75
N GLY A 62 -5.57 -16.36 -10.00
CA GLY A 62 -5.90 -15.50 -11.13
C GLY A 62 -4.71 -14.73 -11.72
N ASP A 63 -5.00 -13.66 -12.45
CA ASP A 63 -4.02 -12.81 -13.14
C ASP A 63 -4.39 -11.33 -12.99
N ILE A 64 -3.45 -10.52 -12.51
CA ILE A 64 -3.59 -9.08 -12.33
C ILE A 64 -3.97 -8.38 -13.66
N GLY A 65 -3.41 -8.83 -14.78
CA GLY A 65 -3.69 -8.27 -16.10
C GLY A 65 -5.14 -8.45 -16.56
N SER A 66 -5.81 -9.49 -16.04
CA SER A 66 -7.21 -9.80 -16.34
C SER A 66 -8.22 -9.10 -15.43
N ARG A 67 -7.74 -8.36 -14.40
CA ARG A 67 -8.54 -7.74 -13.31
C ARG A 67 -9.32 -8.74 -12.44
N HIS A 68 -9.08 -10.04 -12.61
CA HIS A 68 -9.66 -11.11 -11.81
C HIS A 68 -8.52 -11.87 -11.13
N ALA A 69 -8.21 -11.47 -9.90
CA ALA A 69 -7.17 -12.08 -9.10
C ALA A 69 -7.48 -11.96 -7.61
N GLU A 70 -7.12 -12.97 -6.84
CA GLU A 70 -7.13 -12.93 -5.38
C GLU A 70 -5.75 -12.47 -4.91
N ILE A 71 -5.72 -11.38 -4.14
CA ILE A 71 -4.50 -10.70 -3.74
C ILE A 71 -4.25 -10.94 -2.26
N LYS A 72 -3.12 -11.57 -1.94
CA LYS A 72 -2.61 -11.66 -0.57
C LYS A 72 -1.82 -10.41 -0.23
N LEU A 73 -2.33 -9.62 0.72
CA LEU A 73 -1.69 -8.40 1.17
C LEU A 73 -0.40 -8.66 1.94
N LEU A 74 0.59 -7.79 1.73
CA LEU A 74 1.87 -7.78 2.44
C LEU A 74 1.90 -6.61 3.45
N PRO A 75 2.87 -6.61 4.39
CA PRO A 75 2.99 -5.48 5.31
C PRO A 75 3.27 -4.18 4.54
N PRO A 76 2.57 -3.07 4.85
CA PRO A 76 2.81 -1.81 4.17
C PRO A 76 4.20 -1.26 4.42
N LEU A 77 4.68 -0.46 3.47
CA LEU A 77 6.00 0.14 3.50
C LEU A 77 5.88 1.67 3.36
N LEU A 78 6.61 2.42 4.16
CA LEU A 78 6.86 3.84 3.94
C LEU A 78 8.30 4.00 3.46
N GLY A 79 8.45 4.60 2.28
CA GLY A 79 9.74 4.87 1.66
C GLY A 79 9.94 6.34 1.37
N LYS A 80 11.20 6.77 1.35
CA LYS A 80 11.61 8.11 0.91
C LYS A 80 12.20 8.02 -0.49
N HIS A 81 11.77 8.90 -1.37
CA HIS A 81 12.30 8.98 -2.73
C HIS A 81 13.52 9.90 -2.74
N TYR A 82 14.66 9.33 -3.08
CA TYR A 82 15.89 10.05 -3.37
C TYR A 82 16.03 10.14 -4.88
N TYR A 83 15.67 11.28 -5.48
CA TYR A 83 15.95 11.47 -6.90
C TYR A 83 17.46 11.66 -7.13
N PRO A 84 18.09 11.00 -8.11
CA PRO A 84 17.52 10.08 -9.12
C PRO A 84 17.58 8.58 -8.75
N HIS A 85 17.98 8.24 -7.54
CA HIS A 85 18.29 6.89 -7.06
C HIS A 85 17.07 6.00 -6.74
N GLY A 86 15.87 6.58 -6.63
CA GLY A 86 14.63 5.83 -6.39
C GLY A 86 14.18 5.83 -4.93
N VAL A 87 13.29 4.91 -4.58
CA VAL A 87 12.66 4.87 -3.24
C VAL A 87 13.42 3.94 -2.31
N GLU A 88 13.89 4.48 -1.20
CA GLU A 88 14.59 3.75 -0.14
C GLU A 88 13.66 3.47 1.03
N TYR A 89 13.78 2.27 1.60
CA TYR A 89 12.91 1.77 2.67
C TYR A 89 13.67 1.38 3.95
N GLY A 90 15.00 1.60 4.00
CA GLY A 90 15.92 1.05 5.01
C GLY A 90 15.88 1.68 6.41
N ASP A 91 16.62 1.08 7.33
CA ASP A 91 16.62 1.35 8.79
C ASP A 91 17.25 2.70 9.20
N GLY A 92 17.86 3.44 8.27
CA GLY A 92 18.44 4.76 8.52
C GLY A 92 17.52 5.94 8.21
N GLU A 93 16.32 5.68 7.69
CA GLU A 93 15.40 6.72 7.22
C GLU A 93 14.63 7.38 8.38
N ILE A 94 14.74 8.70 8.50
CA ILE A 94 13.96 9.50 9.44
C ILE A 94 12.73 10.04 8.70
N PHE A 95 11.55 9.54 9.06
CA PHE A 95 10.29 10.00 8.51
C PHE A 95 9.71 11.14 9.37
N PRO A 96 9.26 12.24 8.76
CA PRO A 96 8.59 13.32 9.49
C PRO A 96 7.34 12.82 10.23
N THR A 97 7.10 13.33 11.44
CA THR A 97 5.97 12.91 12.30
C THR A 97 4.61 13.03 11.61
N ASN A 98 4.41 14.08 10.81
CA ASN A 98 3.17 14.28 10.06
C ASN A 98 2.97 13.21 8.96
N VAL A 99 4.04 12.74 8.31
CA VAL A 99 3.97 11.63 7.35
C VAL A 99 3.61 10.33 8.06
N LEU A 100 4.23 10.06 9.20
CA LEU A 100 3.95 8.86 10.00
C LEU A 100 2.49 8.82 10.47
N GLN A 101 2.02 9.88 11.12
CA GLN A 101 0.65 9.96 11.62
C GLN A 101 -0.38 9.86 10.50
N LYS A 102 -0.14 10.54 9.37
CA LYS A 102 -1.05 10.44 8.21
C LYS A 102 -1.02 9.04 7.61
N SER A 103 0.14 8.38 7.58
CA SER A 103 0.26 7.01 7.10
C SER A 103 -0.53 6.04 7.97
N GLU A 104 -0.37 6.12 9.29
CA GLU A 104 -1.15 5.31 10.24
C GLU A 104 -2.66 5.52 10.06
N GLN A 105 -3.10 6.78 9.91
CA GLN A 105 -4.51 7.10 9.68
C GLN A 105 -5.03 6.52 8.36
N LEU A 106 -4.26 6.59 7.27
CA LEU A 106 -4.64 6.02 5.97
C LEU A 106 -4.76 4.49 6.07
N LEU A 107 -3.81 3.84 6.74
CA LEU A 107 -3.85 2.39 6.95
C LEU A 107 -5.04 1.97 7.82
N GLN A 108 -5.38 2.74 8.86
CA GLN A 108 -6.58 2.50 9.67
C GLN A 108 -7.88 2.65 8.87
N ASN A 109 -7.94 3.59 7.93
CA ASN A 109 -9.11 3.73 7.05
C ASN A 109 -9.24 2.51 6.13
N VAL A 110 -8.15 2.07 5.50
CA VAL A 110 -8.13 0.84 4.70
C VAL A 110 -8.55 -0.37 5.53
N GLU A 111 -8.01 -0.53 6.75
CA GLU A 111 -8.43 -1.57 7.69
C GLU A 111 -9.93 -1.54 7.98
N LYS A 112 -10.49 -0.35 8.21
CA LYS A 112 -11.93 -0.18 8.48
C LYS A 112 -12.77 -0.64 7.30
N GLU A 113 -12.40 -0.27 6.07
CA GLU A 113 -13.14 -0.67 4.88
C GLU A 113 -13.03 -2.18 4.65
N LEU A 114 -11.86 -2.77 4.81
CA LEU A 114 -11.68 -4.22 4.71
C LEU A 114 -12.54 -4.98 5.75
N LYS A 115 -12.71 -4.44 6.96
CA LYS A 115 -13.65 -4.98 7.97
C LYS A 115 -15.11 -4.85 7.54
N GLU A 116 -15.50 -3.71 6.97
CA GLU A 116 -16.86 -3.48 6.47
C GLU A 116 -17.24 -4.50 5.38
N PHE A 117 -16.28 -4.89 4.54
CA PHE A 117 -16.41 -5.96 3.55
C PHE A 117 -16.15 -7.37 4.09
N GLN A 118 -15.96 -7.55 5.40
CA GLN A 118 -15.74 -8.84 6.07
C GLN A 118 -14.51 -9.61 5.57
N ILE A 119 -13.51 -8.89 5.05
CA ILE A 119 -12.24 -9.47 4.60
C ILE A 119 -11.34 -9.81 5.80
N ILE A 120 -11.41 -9.00 6.86
CA ILE A 120 -10.62 -9.16 8.09
C ILE A 120 -11.49 -8.96 9.33
N GLU A 121 -11.05 -9.50 10.47
CA GLU A 121 -11.69 -9.36 11.78
C GLU A 121 -11.52 -7.97 12.40
#